data_AF-A0A919ZMG7-F1
#
_entry.id   AF-A0A919ZMG7-F1
#
_cell.length_a   1.000
_cell.length_b   1.000
_cell.length_c   1.000
_cell.angle_alpha   90.00
_cell.angle_beta   90.00
_cell.angle_gamma   90.00
#
_symmetry.space_group_name_H-M   'P 1'
#
loop_
_entity.id
_entity.type
_entity.pdbx_description
1 polymer ?
#
loop_
_entity_poly.entity_id
_entity_poly.type
_entity_poly.pdbx_seq_one_letter_code
_entity_poly.pdbx_strand_id
1 'polypeptide(L)' 'MKRVVKIQGFVNAEPGFEEHHKVLNGTSDLMYEVFGEKGVHARSVLGAVSVRDNLPIIVDSIFEVEE' A
#
# COMPACT_ATOMS: atom_id res chain seq x y z
N MET A 1 16.86 2.21 -8.18
CA MET A 1 15.39 2.08 -8.18
C MET A 1 14.87 3.27 -8.95
N LYS A 2 14.20 3.01 -10.07
CA LYS A 2 13.81 4.05 -11.00
C LYS A 2 12.51 4.71 -10.56
N ARG A 3 11.49 3.91 -10.23
CA ARG A 3 10.21 4.41 -9.70
C ARG A 3 9.42 3.37 -8.89
N VAL A 4 8.68 3.81 -7.86
CA VAL A 4 7.57 3.04 -7.30
C VAL A 4 6.35 3.21 -8.22
N VAL A 5 5.96 2.17 -8.94
CA VAL A 5 4.92 2.28 -9.98
C VAL A 5 3.53 2.20 -9.36
N LYS A 6 3.29 1.18 -8.53
CA LYS A 6 1.97 0.90 -7.94
C LYS A 6 2.12 0.32 -6.54
N ILE A 7 1.20 0.70 -5.66
CA ILE A 7 0.95 0.03 -4.37
C ILE A 7 -0.50 -0.41 -4.29
N GLN A 8 -0.74 -1.62 -3.81
CA GLN A 8 -2.06 -2.15 -3.54
C GLN A 8 -2.14 -2.66 -2.10
N GLY A 9 -3.12 -2.17 -1.34
CA GLY A 9 -3.35 -2.59 0.04
C GLY A 9 -4.59 -3.45 0.19
N PHE A 10 -4.50 -4.49 1.02
CA PHE A 10 -5.64 -5.27 1.51
C PHE A 10 -5.65 -5.15 3.03
N VAL A 11 -6.59 -4.37 3.56
CA VAL A 11 -6.71 -4.16 5.02
C VAL A 11 -7.71 -5.17 5.56
N ASN A 12 -7.29 -5.90 6.59
CA ASN A 12 -8.14 -6.82 7.30
C ASN A 12 -9.08 -6.01 8.21
N ALA A 13 -10.34 -5.92 7.82
CA ALA A 13 -11.28 -5.00 8.44
C ALA A 13 -12.70 -5.55 8.43
N GLU A 14 -13.47 -5.17 9.45
CA GLU A 14 -14.90 -5.42 9.50
C GLU A 14 -15.62 -4.68 8.36
N PRO A 15 -16.76 -5.21 7.84
CA PRO A 15 -17.45 -4.64 6.69
C PRO A 15 -17.86 -3.16 6.80
N GLY A 16 -17.97 -2.62 8.01
CA GLY A 16 -18.34 -1.22 8.27
C GLY A 16 -17.16 -0.25 8.38
N PHE A 17 -15.92 -0.72 8.27
CA PHE A 17 -14.76 0.17 8.29
C PHE A 17 -14.62 0.86 6.92
N GLU A 18 -14.51 2.19 6.88
CA GLU A 18 -14.41 2.94 5.60
C GLU A 18 -13.06 3.64 5.41
N GLU A 19 -12.19 3.59 6.43
CA GLU A 19 -10.95 4.37 6.49
C GLU A 19 -9.71 3.60 6.00
N HIS A 20 -9.91 2.59 5.14
CA HIS A 20 -8.86 1.79 4.51
C HIS A 20 -7.73 2.64 3.89
N HIS A 21 -8.11 3.75 3.25
CA HIS A 21 -7.18 4.68 2.62
C HIS A 21 -6.25 5.36 3.64
N LYS A 22 -6.72 5.61 4.87
CA LYS A 22 -5.89 6.18 5.93
C LYS A 22 -4.87 5.16 6.44
N VAL A 23 -5.24 3.89 6.54
CA VAL A 23 -4.31 2.81 6.91
C VAL A 23 -3.19 2.70 5.88
N LEU A 24 -3.52 2.73 4.59
CA LEU A 24 -2.53 2.64 3.52
C LEU A 24 -1.65 3.91 3.39
N ASN A 25 -2.04 5.05 3.96
CA ASN A 25 -1.20 6.27 3.95
C ASN A 25 0.17 6.00 4.58
N GLY A 26 0.26 5.19 5.65
CA GLY A 26 1.55 4.87 6.24
C GLY A 26 2.54 4.25 5.25
N THR A 27 2.07 3.38 4.36
CA THR A 27 2.91 2.86 3.27
C THR A 27 3.27 3.95 2.27
N SER A 28 2.31 4.80 1.89
CA SER A 28 2.57 5.86 0.91
C SER A 28 3.58 6.89 1.42
N ASP A 29 3.43 7.32 2.68
CA ASP A 29 4.30 8.27 3.35
C ASP A 29 5.72 7.71 3.46
N LEU A 30 5.86 6.44 3.87
CA LEU A 30 7.16 5.76 3.93
C LEU A 30 7.85 5.71 2.57
N MET A 31 7.12 5.43 1.49
CA MET A 31 7.72 5.39 0.15
C MET A 31 8.21 6.76 -0.30
N TYR A 32 7.48 7.82 0.04
CA TYR A 32 7.93 9.19 -0.22
C TYR A 32 9.13 9.58 0.66
N GLU A 33 9.11 9.24 1.94
CA GLU A 33 10.22 9.52 2.87
C GLU A 33 11.53 8.85 2.41
N VAL A 34 11.45 7.60 1.94
CA VAL A 34 12.64 6.84 1.52
C VAL A 34 13.09 7.18 0.09
N PHE A 35 12.15 7.35 -0.86
CA PHE A 35 12.47 7.49 -2.29
C PHE A 35 12.21 8.89 -2.87
N GLY A 36 11.71 9.83 -2.08
CA GLY A 36 11.35 11.18 -2.51
C GLY A 36 10.28 11.17 -3.62
N GLU A 37 10.46 12.02 -4.62
CA GLU A 37 9.57 12.10 -5.79
C GLU A 37 9.43 10.76 -6.54
N LYS A 38 10.46 9.90 -6.52
CA LYS A 38 10.39 8.56 -7.13
C LYS A 38 9.48 7.60 -6.35
N GLY A 39 9.17 7.95 -5.10
CA GLY A 39 8.22 7.29 -4.22
C GLY A 39 6.77 7.63 -4.52
N VAL A 40 6.46 8.60 -5.38
CA VAL A 40 5.08 8.93 -5.75
C VAL A 40 4.52 7.90 -6.75
N HIS A 41 3.47 7.20 -6.34
CA HIS A 41 2.93 6.02 -7.02
C HIS A 41 1.40 6.08 -7.20
N ALA A 42 0.89 5.30 -8.16
CA ALA A 42 -0.53 4.99 -8.20
C ALA A 42 -0.88 4.03 -7.05
N ARG A 43 -2.08 4.14 -6.47
CA ARG A 43 -2.50 3.23 -5.40
C ARG A 43 -3.95 2.81 -5.46
N SER A 44 -4.23 1.63 -4.91
CA SER A 44 -5.57 1.15 -4.59
C SER A 44 -5.58 0.46 -3.23
N VAL A 45 -6.72 0.49 -2.54
CA VAL A 45 -6.90 -0.20 -1.26
C VAL A 45 -8.26 -0.85 -1.23
N LEU A 46 -8.33 -2.06 -0.67
CA LEU A 46 -9.57 -2.80 -0.47
C LEU A 46 -9.67 -3.27 0.98
N GLY A 47 -10.91 -3.33 1.47
CA GLY A 47 -11.23 -4.12 2.65
C GLY A 47 -11.26 -5.59 2.33
N ALA A 48 -10.68 -6.39 3.21
CA ALA A 48 -10.70 -7.84 3.15
C ALA A 48 -11.31 -8.40 4.44
N VAL A 49 -12.17 -9.41 4.30
CA VAL A 49 -12.80 -10.11 5.43
C VAL A 49 -11.87 -11.15 6.07
N SER A 50 -10.78 -11.50 5.38
CA SER A 50 -9.70 -12.32 5.94
C SER A 50 -8.43 -12.14 5.09
N VAL A 51 -7.29 -12.24 5.75
CA VAL A 51 -5.97 -12.27 5.11
C VAL A 51 -5.11 -13.34 5.79
N ARG A 52 -3.99 -13.72 5.16
CA ARG A 52 -3.05 -14.71 5.71
C ARG A 52 -2.64 -14.34 7.13
N ASP A 53 -2.66 -15.31 8.04
CA ASP A 53 -2.23 -15.21 9.44
C ASP A 53 -2.89 -14.07 10.24
N ASN A 54 -4.08 -13.63 9.82
CA ASN A 54 -4.81 -12.51 10.45
C ASN A 54 -3.97 -11.23 10.55
N LEU A 55 -3.08 -11.00 9.58
CA LEU A 55 -2.31 -9.76 9.49
C LEU A 55 -3.25 -8.54 9.39
N PRO A 56 -2.86 -7.36 9.90
CA PRO A 56 -3.70 -6.15 9.82
C PRO A 56 -3.81 -5.62 8.38
N ILE A 57 -2.75 -5.79 7.59
CA ILE A 57 -2.69 -5.35 6.19
C ILE A 57 -1.71 -6.24 5.41
N ILE A 58 -2.04 -6.49 4.14
CA ILE A 58 -1.10 -7.00 3.14
C ILE A 58 -0.86 -5.89 2.11
N VAL A 59 0.40 -5.64 1.77
CA VAL A 59 0.79 -4.68 0.75
C VAL A 59 1.45 -5.44 -0.40
N ASP A 60 0.94 -5.20 -1.61
CA ASP A 60 1.54 -5.64 -2.87
C ASP A 60 2.02 -4.41 -3.66
N SER A 61 3.09 -4.55 -4.43
CA SER A 61 3.73 -3.41 -5.09
C SER A 61 4.48 -3.79 -6.34
N ILE A 62 4.53 -2.85 -7.28
CA ILE A 62 5.32 -2.95 -8.51
C ILE A 62 6.36 -1.84 -8.49
N PHE A 63 7.62 -2.24 -8.61
CA PHE A 63 8.76 -1.33 -8.70
C PHE A 63 9.41 -1.40 -10.07
N GLU A 64 9.74 -0.24 -10.63
CA GLU A 64 10.63 -0.12 -11.77
C GLU A 64 12.08 -0.07 -11.25
N VAL A 65 12.89 -1.04 -11.66
CA VAL A 65 14.31 -1.13 -11.31
C VAL A 65 15.17 -0.44 -12.37
N GLU A 66 16.42 -0.10 -12.02
CA GLU A 66 17.39 0.35 -13.04
C GLU A 66 17.76 -0.84 -13.94
N GLU A 67 18.31 -0.57 -15.12
CA GLU A 67 18.99 -1.60 -15.94
C GLU A 67 20.22 -2.18 -15.24
#